data_AF-A0A482V867-F1
#
_entry.id   AF-A0A482V867-F1
#
_cell.length_a   1.000
_cell.length_b   1.000
_cell.length_c   1.000
_cell.angle_alpha   90.00
_cell.angle_beta   90.00
_cell.angle_gamma   90.00
#
_symmetry.space_group_name_H-M   'P 1'
#
loop_
_entity.id
_entity.type
_entity.pdbx_description
1 polymer ?
#
loop_
_entity_poly.entity_id
_entity_poly.type
_entity_poly.pdbx_seq_one_letter_code
_entity_poly.pdbx_strand_id
1 'polypeptide(L)'
;MGSSNKKRSSQNRWIKDPMAVTWTENYNEPISKFWGLLPESWYFYIRRRDRAEEWKCQPKKWLPPELERHEIALGSLTLFINATVSALLACYISNGGYSTVYYDVADYGWLWFFLQWPVIFIYQDYMTYWMHRIYHIPFLYKHFHKLHHKYKQPTAFSVTAIHPVEAVHIQLMDILPLFTIPTHWFPFYVVALYTYYHGIIDHSGVNFKAYWWQPWQPDAIFHDNHHQYFHVNFAFNISYWDKLHGTYRRKDRVYTEDIFYGKGKRIDEVSVEELKADLEERESENPLAYRDNKMEFKLSNGELKAMKRNYEASLRPRLSDEYAPKMNFHSHSFESNQDEARKKHIGLIVHATAKGDDSPL
;
A
#
# COMPACT_ATOMS: atom_id res chain seq x y z
N MET A 1 18.85 -27.72 -70.15
CA MET A 1 19.32 -28.79 -69.24
C MET A 1 19.37 -28.25 -67.81
N GLY A 2 18.75 -28.95 -66.86
CA GLY A 2 19.03 -28.97 -65.40
C GLY A 2 18.87 -27.66 -64.62
N SER A 3 17.84 -27.51 -63.78
CA SER A 3 17.74 -28.01 -62.37
C SER A 3 18.66 -27.25 -61.40
N SER A 4 18.16 -26.23 -60.68
CA SER A 4 17.49 -26.25 -59.36
C SER A 4 18.46 -25.95 -58.20
N ASN A 5 18.15 -24.94 -57.37
CA ASN A 5 18.02 -25.16 -55.94
C ASN A 5 17.28 -24.04 -55.19
N LYS A 6 16.41 -24.47 -54.27
CA LYS A 6 15.49 -23.71 -53.42
C LYS A 6 16.20 -22.95 -52.29
N LYS A 7 15.58 -21.88 -51.79
CA LYS A 7 15.39 -21.65 -50.34
C LYS A 7 14.14 -20.79 -50.07
N ARG A 8 13.25 -21.31 -49.21
CA ARG A 8 12.08 -20.66 -48.60
C ARG A 8 12.48 -20.07 -47.24
N SER A 9 11.92 -18.91 -46.87
CA SER A 9 11.43 -18.57 -45.50
C SER A 9 10.67 -17.24 -45.57
N SER A 10 9.34 -17.27 -45.67
CA SER A 10 8.36 -17.05 -44.59
C SER A 10 8.19 -15.59 -44.13
N GLN A 11 6.95 -15.12 -44.26
CA GLN A 11 6.38 -13.81 -43.97
C GLN A 11 6.66 -13.29 -42.55
N ASN A 12 6.75 -11.97 -42.41
CA ASN A 12 5.86 -11.22 -41.51
C ASN A 12 5.74 -9.76 -41.99
N ARG A 13 4.54 -9.42 -42.46
CA ARG A 13 4.17 -8.12 -43.03
C ARG A 13 3.42 -7.35 -41.94
N TRP A 14 4.14 -6.62 -41.09
CA TRP A 14 3.53 -5.60 -40.23
C TRP A 14 3.37 -4.33 -41.05
N ILE A 15 2.13 -3.85 -41.16
CA ILE A 15 1.79 -2.57 -41.78
C ILE A 15 2.47 -1.49 -40.94
N LYS A 16 3.42 -0.75 -41.52
CA LYS A 16 3.98 0.46 -40.90
C LYS A 16 2.91 1.53 -40.92
N ASP A 17 2.41 1.91 -39.75
CA ASP A 17 1.57 3.11 -39.61
C ASP A 17 2.45 4.36 -39.89
N PRO A 18 2.21 5.11 -40.98
CA PRO A 18 3.02 6.27 -41.34
C PRO A 18 2.83 7.46 -40.39
N MET A 19 1.77 7.44 -39.55
CA MET A 19 1.43 8.52 -38.63
C MET A 19 2.14 8.39 -37.27
N ALA A 20 2.55 7.18 -36.88
CA ALA A 20 3.24 6.93 -35.60
C ALA A 20 4.71 7.41 -35.61
N VAL A 21 5.35 7.40 -36.78
CA VAL A 21 6.78 7.77 -36.95
C VAL A 21 6.96 9.27 -37.14
N THR A 22 5.99 9.96 -37.75
CA THR A 22 6.10 11.40 -38.05
C THR A 22 5.79 12.31 -36.86
N TRP A 23 5.01 11.84 -35.89
CA TRP A 23 4.68 12.63 -34.69
C TRP A 23 5.82 12.64 -33.66
N THR A 24 6.52 11.52 -33.51
CA THR A 24 7.65 11.40 -32.57
C THR A 24 8.91 12.14 -33.05
N GLU A 25 9.15 12.22 -34.36
CA GLU A 25 10.29 12.95 -34.93
C GLU A 25 10.09 14.47 -34.92
N ASN A 26 8.90 14.97 -35.26
CA ASN A 26 8.64 16.42 -35.40
C ASN A 26 8.53 17.17 -34.07
N TYR A 27 8.14 16.49 -33.00
CA TYR A 27 7.98 17.12 -31.68
C TYR A 27 9.07 16.71 -30.69
N ASN A 28 10.05 15.89 -31.08
CA ASN A 28 11.05 15.36 -30.15
C ASN A 28 11.85 16.46 -29.44
N GLU A 29 12.21 17.54 -30.14
CA GLU A 29 13.03 18.62 -29.58
C GLU A 29 12.24 19.55 -28.62
N PRO A 30 11.04 20.04 -28.97
CA PRO A 30 10.19 20.80 -28.04
C PRO A 30 9.73 19.95 -26.84
N ILE A 31 9.39 18.69 -27.08
CA ILE A 31 9.01 17.72 -26.04
C ILE A 31 10.23 17.46 -25.14
N SER A 32 11.41 17.20 -25.69
CA SER A 32 12.65 17.02 -24.90
C SER A 32 13.06 18.28 -24.12
N LYS A 33 12.85 19.49 -24.67
CA LYS A 33 13.05 20.76 -23.93
C LYS A 33 12.02 20.94 -22.83
N PHE A 34 10.76 20.62 -23.08
CA PHE A 34 9.69 20.65 -22.09
C PHE A 34 9.92 19.62 -20.96
N TRP A 35 10.34 18.40 -21.29
CA TRP A 35 10.72 17.38 -20.31
C TRP A 35 12.06 17.66 -19.64
N GLY A 36 12.97 18.40 -20.28
CA GLY A 36 14.21 18.89 -19.68
C GLY A 36 14.01 20.00 -18.65
N LEU A 37 12.82 20.62 -18.64
CA LEU A 37 12.40 21.60 -17.63
C LEU A 37 11.69 20.93 -16.43
N LEU A 38 11.31 19.66 -16.53
CA LEU A 38 10.66 18.95 -15.44
C LEU A 38 11.70 18.46 -14.41
N PRO A 39 11.43 18.59 -13.09
CA PRO A 39 12.37 18.23 -12.03
C PRO A 39 12.70 16.73 -12.02
N GLU A 40 13.64 16.35 -11.16
CA GLU A 40 14.32 15.05 -10.99
C GLU A 40 13.55 13.74 -11.27
N SER A 41 12.21 13.72 -11.25
CA SER A 41 11.39 12.58 -11.63
C SER A 41 11.69 12.05 -13.05
N TRP A 42 11.82 12.92 -14.06
CA TRP A 42 12.19 12.50 -15.44
C TRP A 42 13.57 11.84 -15.49
N TYR A 43 14.51 12.33 -14.67
CA TYR A 43 15.87 11.79 -14.59
C TYR A 43 15.89 10.36 -14.02
N PHE A 44 15.11 10.09 -12.98
CA PHE A 44 15.04 8.75 -12.38
C PHE A 44 14.22 7.78 -13.24
N TYR A 45 12.97 8.12 -13.57
CA TYR A 45 12.02 7.17 -14.16
C TYR A 45 12.34 6.74 -15.59
N ILE A 46 13.09 7.56 -16.34
CA ILE A 46 13.42 7.28 -17.75
C ILE A 46 14.93 7.14 -17.94
N ARG A 47 15.74 8.12 -17.52
CA ARG A 47 17.19 8.13 -17.80
C ARG A 47 18.03 7.18 -16.95
N ARG A 48 17.52 6.75 -15.79
CA ARG A 48 18.18 5.75 -14.92
C ARG A 48 17.36 4.48 -14.73
N ARG A 49 16.39 4.23 -15.62
CA ARG A 49 15.53 3.04 -15.55
C ARG A 49 16.33 1.73 -15.60
N ASP A 50 17.41 1.72 -16.36
CA ASP A 50 18.40 0.64 -16.47
C ASP A 50 19.15 0.35 -15.17
N ARG A 51 19.20 1.35 -14.27
CA ARG A 51 19.92 1.31 -12.98
C ARG A 51 18.98 1.40 -11.78
N ALA A 52 17.77 0.85 -11.91
CA ALA A 52 16.73 0.89 -10.87
C ALA A 52 17.21 0.33 -9.52
N GLU A 53 18.09 -0.68 -9.53
CA GLU A 53 18.71 -1.26 -8.32
C GLU A 53 19.48 -0.22 -7.49
N GLU A 54 19.94 0.89 -8.10
CA GLU A 54 20.68 1.96 -7.40
C GLU A 54 19.76 2.95 -6.66
N TRP A 55 18.51 3.11 -7.09
CA TRP A 55 17.69 4.24 -6.65
C TRP A 55 16.22 3.91 -6.35
N LYS A 56 15.63 2.82 -6.84
CA LYS A 56 14.20 2.54 -6.69
C LYS A 56 13.94 1.68 -5.46
N CYS A 57 12.88 1.97 -4.71
CA CYS A 57 12.41 1.19 -3.56
C CYS A 57 12.08 -0.27 -3.94
N GLN A 58 11.38 -0.47 -5.06
CA GLN A 58 11.07 -1.78 -5.64
C GLN A 58 11.67 -1.89 -7.06
N PRO A 59 12.95 -2.27 -7.22
CA PRO A 59 13.70 -2.10 -8.47
C PRO A 59 13.20 -2.95 -9.64
N LYS A 60 12.55 -4.08 -9.34
CA LYS A 60 12.05 -5.03 -10.34
C LYS A 60 10.58 -4.81 -10.71
N LYS A 61 9.88 -3.93 -9.99
CA LYS A 61 8.46 -3.66 -10.19
C LYS A 61 8.26 -2.23 -10.69
N TRP A 62 7.37 -2.07 -11.64
CA TRP A 62 7.09 -0.79 -12.28
C TRP A 62 5.60 -0.58 -12.42
N LEU A 63 5.18 0.66 -12.22
CA LEU A 63 3.82 1.04 -12.54
C LEU A 63 3.61 0.89 -14.06
N PRO A 64 2.53 0.21 -14.49
CA PRO A 64 2.18 0.14 -15.90
C PRO A 64 1.91 1.53 -16.50
N PRO A 65 2.28 1.79 -17.78
CA PRO A 65 2.12 3.10 -18.41
C PRO A 65 0.67 3.62 -18.42
N GLU A 66 -0.31 2.73 -18.49
CA GLU A 66 -1.73 3.09 -18.40
C GLU A 66 -2.11 3.63 -17.02
N LEU A 67 -1.53 3.07 -15.95
CA LEU A 67 -1.75 3.55 -14.59
C LEU A 67 -0.96 4.84 -14.33
N GLU A 68 0.24 4.98 -14.88
CA GLU A 68 1.03 6.22 -14.83
C GLU A 68 0.29 7.41 -15.47
N ARG A 69 -0.31 7.21 -16.65
CA ARG A 69 -1.17 8.25 -17.26
C ARG A 69 -2.40 8.53 -16.43
N HIS A 70 -2.98 7.50 -15.83
CA HIS A 70 -4.17 7.64 -14.99
C HIS A 70 -3.88 8.43 -13.71
N GLU A 71 -2.78 8.19 -12.99
CA GLU A 71 -2.38 9.01 -11.84
C GLU A 71 -2.07 10.45 -12.21
N ILE A 72 -1.40 10.71 -13.34
CA ILE A 72 -1.13 12.08 -13.76
C ILE A 72 -2.44 12.82 -14.05
N ALA A 73 -3.37 12.19 -14.79
CA ALA A 73 -4.65 12.79 -15.12
C ALA A 73 -5.52 13.02 -13.88
N LEU A 74 -5.65 12.01 -13.02
CA LEU A 74 -6.42 12.11 -11.77
C LEU A 74 -5.78 13.12 -10.82
N GLY A 75 -4.47 13.06 -10.62
CA GLY A 75 -3.72 13.96 -9.75
C GLY A 75 -3.76 15.41 -10.23
N SER A 76 -3.82 15.64 -11.54
CA SER A 76 -4.03 16.99 -12.10
C SER A 76 -5.45 17.49 -11.83
N LEU A 77 -6.46 16.63 -11.95
CA LEU A 77 -7.86 16.96 -11.65
C LEU A 77 -8.05 17.29 -10.16
N THR A 78 -7.50 16.49 -9.26
CA THR A 78 -7.58 16.74 -7.80
C THR A 78 -6.86 18.02 -7.40
N LEU A 79 -5.67 18.29 -7.96
CA LEU A 79 -4.96 19.55 -7.77
C LEU A 79 -5.77 20.75 -8.24
N PHE A 80 -6.40 20.65 -9.42
CA PHE A 80 -7.27 21.72 -9.91
C PHE A 80 -8.46 21.98 -8.98
N ILE A 81 -9.11 20.92 -8.48
CA ILE A 81 -10.22 21.03 -7.53
C ILE A 81 -9.77 21.68 -6.22
N ASN A 82 -8.68 21.20 -5.61
CA ASN A 82 -8.15 21.75 -4.37
C ASN A 82 -7.67 23.20 -4.54
N ALA A 83 -7.04 23.53 -5.68
CA ALA A 83 -6.68 24.90 -6.00
C ALA A 83 -7.91 25.80 -6.11
N THR A 84 -8.99 25.31 -6.72
CA THR A 84 -10.27 26.04 -6.82
C THR A 84 -10.89 26.27 -5.43
N VAL A 85 -10.95 25.25 -4.58
CA VAL A 85 -11.45 25.38 -3.20
C VAL A 85 -10.60 26.38 -2.41
N SER A 86 -9.27 26.28 -2.52
CA SER A 86 -8.35 27.20 -1.84
C SER A 86 -8.50 28.64 -2.34
N ALA A 87 -8.68 28.85 -3.64
CA ALA A 87 -8.90 30.16 -4.23
C ALA A 87 -10.23 30.79 -3.78
N LEU A 88 -11.30 30.00 -3.74
CA LEU A 88 -12.60 30.45 -3.21
C LEU A 88 -12.49 30.85 -1.74
N LEU A 89 -11.77 30.08 -0.94
CA LEU A 89 -11.57 30.38 0.48
C LEU A 89 -10.70 31.62 0.69
N ALA A 90 -9.60 31.74 -0.05
CA ALA A 90 -8.76 32.93 -0.02
C ALA A 90 -9.55 34.18 -0.43
N CYS A 91 -10.41 34.07 -1.44
CA CYS A 91 -11.32 35.15 -1.85
C CYS A 91 -12.31 35.51 -0.73
N TYR A 92 -12.93 34.52 -0.09
CA TYR A 92 -13.82 34.73 1.06
C TYR A 92 -13.12 35.49 2.19
N ILE A 93 -11.93 35.03 2.60
CA ILE A 93 -11.13 35.67 3.67
C ILE A 93 -10.74 37.10 3.27
N SER A 94 -10.28 37.29 2.02
CA SER A 94 -9.83 38.61 1.52
C SER A 94 -10.97 39.63 1.43
N ASN A 95 -12.22 39.17 1.33
CA ASN A 95 -13.41 40.02 1.31
C ASN A 95 -14.04 40.21 2.72
N GLY A 96 -13.28 39.98 3.79
CA GLY A 96 -13.73 40.18 5.16
C GLY A 96 -14.54 39.02 5.72
N GLY A 97 -14.50 37.85 5.07
CA GLY A 97 -15.02 36.61 5.62
C GLY A 97 -14.33 36.23 6.94
N TYR A 98 -15.03 35.50 7.79
CA TYR A 98 -14.48 35.09 9.08
C TYR A 98 -13.24 34.20 8.89
N SER A 99 -12.14 34.57 9.54
CA SER A 99 -10.95 33.72 9.71
C SER A 99 -10.17 34.20 10.93
N THR A 100 -9.28 33.35 11.43
CA THR A 100 -8.31 33.68 12.47
C THR A 100 -6.93 33.97 11.89
N VAL A 101 -6.85 34.14 10.57
CA VAL A 101 -5.60 34.42 9.86
C VAL A 101 -5.17 35.85 10.15
N TYR A 102 -3.88 36.02 10.45
CA TYR A 102 -3.29 37.34 10.63
C TYR A 102 -1.98 37.47 9.83
N TYR A 103 -1.58 38.71 9.55
CA TYR A 103 -0.50 39.03 8.62
C TYR A 103 0.68 39.77 9.26
N ASP A 104 0.44 40.51 10.34
CA ASP A 104 1.51 41.19 11.08
C ASP A 104 1.84 40.40 12.35
N VAL A 105 3.13 40.13 12.55
CA VAL A 105 3.62 39.47 13.76
C VAL A 105 3.24 40.26 15.03
N ALA A 106 3.09 41.58 14.93
CA ALA A 106 2.69 42.44 16.04
C ALA A 106 1.29 42.11 16.62
N ASP A 107 0.38 41.53 15.82
CA ASP A 107 -1.00 41.24 16.26
C ASP A 107 -1.05 40.23 17.42
N TYR A 108 -0.09 39.30 17.47
CA TYR A 108 -0.02 38.23 18.49
C TYR A 108 1.38 38.07 19.12
N GLY A 109 2.36 38.83 18.66
CA GLY A 109 3.73 38.86 19.17
C GLY A 109 4.63 37.73 18.67
N TRP A 110 5.95 37.98 18.78
CA TRP A 110 6.99 37.06 18.33
C TRP A 110 6.96 35.69 19.00
N LEU A 111 6.57 35.62 20.29
CA LEU A 111 6.47 34.35 21.00
C LEU A 111 5.48 33.40 20.31
N TRP A 112 4.27 33.89 20.01
CA TRP A 112 3.28 33.09 19.30
C TRP A 112 3.69 32.80 17.87
N PHE A 113 4.34 33.75 17.19
CA PHE A 113 4.89 33.53 15.85
C PHE A 113 5.83 32.31 15.78
N PHE A 114 6.70 32.11 16.78
CA PHE A 114 7.57 30.93 16.79
C PHE A 114 6.88 29.67 17.32
N LEU A 115 6.00 29.78 18.32
CA LEU A 115 5.28 28.63 18.87
C LEU A 115 4.30 27.99 17.88
N GLN A 116 3.73 28.76 16.95
CA GLN A 116 2.76 28.20 16.00
C GLN A 116 3.39 27.23 14.98
N TRP A 117 4.70 27.31 14.69
CA TRP A 117 5.37 26.40 13.74
C TRP A 117 5.21 24.93 14.13
N PRO A 118 5.66 24.49 15.31
CA PRO A 118 5.45 23.12 15.75
C PRO A 118 3.97 22.80 15.97
N VAL A 119 3.15 23.76 16.40
CA VAL A 119 1.70 23.55 16.60
C VAL A 119 1.02 23.20 15.28
N ILE A 120 1.23 23.99 14.23
CA ILE A 120 0.65 23.76 12.90
C ILE A 120 1.21 22.49 12.29
N PHE A 121 2.52 22.24 12.40
CA PHE A 121 3.14 21.02 11.88
C PHE A 121 2.59 19.75 12.54
N ILE A 122 2.53 19.72 13.87
CA ILE A 122 1.98 18.58 14.61
C ILE A 122 0.49 18.41 14.29
N TYR A 123 -0.27 19.50 14.21
CA TYR A 123 -1.68 19.45 13.84
C TYR A 123 -1.87 18.83 12.46
N GLN A 124 -1.24 19.39 11.42
CA GLN A 124 -1.40 18.94 10.05
C GLN A 124 -0.94 17.50 9.87
N ASP A 125 0.22 17.14 10.43
CA ASP A 125 0.75 15.78 10.26
C ASP A 125 -0.09 14.74 11.01
N TYR A 126 -0.57 15.07 12.23
CA TYR A 126 -1.43 14.16 12.98
C TYR A 126 -2.83 14.03 12.37
N MET A 127 -3.38 15.12 11.84
CA MET A 127 -4.63 15.06 11.08
C MET A 127 -4.46 14.26 9.79
N THR A 128 -3.37 14.45 9.05
CA THR A 128 -3.03 13.64 7.88
C THR A 128 -2.98 12.16 8.23
N TYR A 129 -2.28 11.79 9.31
CA TYR A 129 -2.23 10.42 9.81
C TYR A 129 -3.63 9.85 10.09
N TRP A 130 -4.49 10.59 10.81
CA TRP A 130 -5.83 10.12 11.14
C TRP A 130 -6.75 10.03 9.94
N MET A 131 -6.74 11.04 9.08
CA MET A 131 -7.51 11.06 7.85
C MET A 131 -7.13 9.88 6.97
N HIS A 132 -5.83 9.67 6.77
CA HIS A 132 -5.31 8.54 6.01
C HIS A 132 -5.80 7.19 6.61
N ARG A 133 -5.64 7.01 7.92
CA ARG A 133 -6.12 5.80 8.62
C ARG A 133 -7.64 5.61 8.52
N ILE A 134 -8.43 6.68 8.61
CA ILE A 134 -9.89 6.64 8.47
C ILE A 134 -10.27 6.20 7.06
N TYR A 135 -9.58 6.72 6.04
CA TYR A 135 -9.78 6.33 4.65
C TYR A 135 -9.40 4.86 4.39
N HIS A 136 -8.63 4.23 5.27
CA HIS A 136 -8.39 2.80 5.27
C HIS A 136 -9.45 1.94 5.99
N ILE A 137 -10.51 2.51 6.55
CA ILE A 137 -11.65 1.72 7.05
C ILE A 137 -12.35 1.04 5.86
N PRO A 138 -12.82 -0.22 5.94
CA PRO A 138 -13.25 -1.00 4.78
C PRO A 138 -14.21 -0.30 3.81
N PHE A 139 -15.18 0.46 4.33
CA PHE A 139 -16.11 1.22 3.51
C PHE A 139 -15.42 2.35 2.75
N LEU A 140 -14.67 3.20 3.45
CA LEU A 140 -13.99 4.34 2.82
C LEU A 140 -12.86 3.89 1.90
N TYR A 141 -12.16 2.83 2.28
CA TYR A 141 -11.11 2.23 1.46
C TYR A 141 -11.69 1.77 0.14
N LYS A 142 -12.73 0.92 0.16
CA LYS A 142 -13.31 0.35 -1.06
C LYS A 142 -13.80 1.41 -2.05
N HIS A 143 -14.39 2.51 -1.57
CA HIS A 143 -15.08 3.48 -2.42
C HIS A 143 -14.25 4.73 -2.76
N PHE A 144 -13.25 5.07 -1.96
CA PHE A 144 -12.45 6.28 -2.13
C PHE A 144 -10.96 5.93 -2.25
N HIS A 145 -10.37 5.41 -1.17
CA HIS A 145 -8.91 5.32 -1.06
C HIS A 145 -8.29 4.19 -1.88
N LYS A 146 -9.05 3.14 -2.22
CA LYS A 146 -8.60 2.06 -3.11
C LYS A 146 -8.21 2.57 -4.49
N LEU A 147 -8.75 3.72 -4.92
CA LEU A 147 -8.33 4.37 -6.17
C LEU A 147 -6.85 4.74 -6.14
N HIS A 148 -6.39 5.29 -5.02
CA HIS A 148 -5.00 5.64 -4.76
C HIS A 148 -4.11 4.39 -4.66
N HIS A 149 -4.59 3.35 -3.97
CA HIS A 149 -3.88 2.06 -3.84
C HIS A 149 -3.82 1.22 -5.12
N LYS A 150 -4.37 1.70 -6.26
CA LYS A 150 -4.08 1.09 -7.57
C LYS A 150 -2.61 1.28 -7.95
N TYR A 151 -1.95 2.30 -7.42
CA TYR A 151 -0.57 2.65 -7.74
C TYR A 151 0.43 1.97 -6.79
N LYS A 152 0.43 0.64 -6.72
CA LYS A 152 1.28 -0.14 -5.80
C LYS A 152 2.78 0.15 -5.86
N GLN A 153 3.26 0.60 -7.02
CA GLN A 153 4.60 1.15 -7.20
C GLN A 153 4.42 2.64 -7.48
N PRO A 154 4.21 3.45 -6.43
CA PRO A 154 3.83 4.83 -6.63
C PRO A 154 4.96 5.59 -7.33
N THR A 155 4.57 6.70 -7.96
CA THR A 155 5.48 7.72 -8.47
C THR A 155 5.21 9.04 -7.77
N ALA A 156 6.04 10.04 -8.04
CA ALA A 156 5.86 11.40 -7.53
C ALA A 156 4.45 11.97 -7.82
N PHE A 157 3.76 11.47 -8.85
CA PHE A 157 2.42 11.89 -9.22
C PHE A 157 1.30 11.20 -8.42
N SER A 158 1.59 10.06 -7.78
CA SER A 158 0.58 9.31 -7.02
C SER A 158 0.08 10.06 -5.79
N VAL A 159 0.90 10.96 -5.21
CA VAL A 159 0.55 11.73 -3.99
C VAL A 159 -0.75 12.52 -4.12
N THR A 160 -1.07 13.04 -5.31
CA THR A 160 -2.33 13.75 -5.56
C THR A 160 -3.36 12.90 -6.29
N ALA A 161 -2.99 11.72 -6.78
CA ALA A 161 -3.90 10.81 -7.47
C ALA A 161 -4.80 10.05 -6.49
N ILE A 162 -5.64 10.80 -5.77
CA ILE A 162 -6.62 10.32 -4.80
C ILE A 162 -8.05 10.62 -5.29
N HIS A 163 -9.07 10.10 -4.62
CA HIS A 163 -10.44 10.41 -5.00
C HIS A 163 -10.74 11.92 -4.76
N PRO A 164 -11.41 12.66 -5.67
CA PRO A 164 -11.64 14.11 -5.48
C PRO A 164 -12.36 14.48 -4.18
N VAL A 165 -13.35 13.70 -3.75
CA VAL A 165 -14.02 13.88 -2.44
C VAL A 165 -13.06 13.73 -1.27
N GLU A 166 -12.12 12.78 -1.37
CA GLU A 166 -11.09 12.58 -0.36
C GLU A 166 -10.11 13.76 -0.34
N ALA A 167 -9.67 14.23 -1.50
CA ALA A 167 -8.79 15.39 -1.62
C ALA A 167 -9.38 16.64 -0.95
N VAL A 168 -10.66 16.93 -1.21
CA VAL A 168 -11.36 18.06 -0.60
C VAL A 168 -11.51 17.85 0.92
N HIS A 169 -11.89 16.65 1.35
CA HIS A 169 -12.06 16.37 2.78
C HIS A 169 -10.76 16.53 3.57
N ILE A 170 -9.66 15.98 3.09
CA ILE A 170 -8.33 16.15 3.71
C ILE A 170 -7.96 17.63 3.75
N GLN A 171 -8.11 18.35 2.64
CA GLN A 171 -7.82 19.78 2.59
C GLN A 171 -8.65 20.59 3.60
N LEU A 172 -9.95 20.32 3.73
CA LEU A 172 -10.80 21.01 4.70
C LEU A 172 -10.35 20.78 6.15
N MET A 173 -9.80 19.60 6.47
CA MET A 173 -9.25 19.32 7.79
C MET A 173 -7.92 20.03 8.03
N ASP A 174 -7.04 20.08 7.02
CA ASP A 174 -5.72 20.72 7.14
C ASP A 174 -5.79 22.24 7.26
N ILE A 175 -6.81 22.88 6.70
CA ILE A 175 -7.01 24.34 6.75
C ILE A 175 -7.84 24.81 7.96
N LEU A 176 -8.36 23.89 8.78
CA LEU A 176 -9.14 24.24 9.97
C LEU A 176 -8.44 25.20 10.95
N PRO A 177 -7.09 25.17 11.13
CA PRO A 177 -6.38 26.15 11.94
C PRO A 177 -6.64 27.61 11.53
N LEU A 178 -6.88 27.87 10.24
CA LEU A 178 -7.18 29.20 9.70
C LEU A 178 -8.51 29.80 10.22
N PHE A 179 -9.33 29.01 10.92
CA PHE A 179 -10.62 29.43 11.46
C PHE A 179 -10.76 29.23 12.98
N THR A 180 -9.82 28.53 13.60
CA THR A 180 -9.94 28.04 14.98
C THR A 180 -8.86 28.56 15.92
N ILE A 181 -7.65 28.83 15.40
CA ILE A 181 -6.54 29.38 16.18
C ILE A 181 -5.91 30.55 15.43
N PRO A 182 -5.41 31.60 16.12
CA PRO A 182 -4.68 32.68 15.48
C PRO A 182 -3.52 32.14 14.65
N THR A 183 -3.62 32.19 13.32
CA THR A 183 -2.66 31.54 12.43
C THR A 183 -1.99 32.59 11.55
N HIS A 184 -0.68 32.72 11.64
CA HIS A 184 0.05 33.58 10.73
C HIS A 184 0.15 32.87 9.38
N TRP A 185 -0.14 33.57 8.29
CA TRP A 185 -0.15 32.98 6.94
C TRP A 185 1.20 32.31 6.60
N PHE A 186 2.31 32.97 6.93
CA PHE A 186 3.65 32.51 6.53
C PHE A 186 4.04 31.13 7.12
N PRO A 187 4.07 30.91 8.44
CA PRO A 187 4.32 29.58 9.00
C PRO A 187 3.37 28.51 8.46
N PHE A 188 2.08 28.84 8.31
CA PHE A 188 1.09 27.90 7.78
C PHE A 188 1.45 27.42 6.37
N TYR A 189 1.75 28.34 5.44
CA TYR A 189 2.10 27.97 4.08
C TYR A 189 3.45 27.25 3.98
N VAL A 190 4.45 27.65 4.78
CA VAL A 190 5.75 26.96 4.77
C VAL A 190 5.61 25.52 5.28
N VAL A 191 4.82 25.30 6.34
CA VAL A 191 4.53 23.94 6.83
C VAL A 191 3.74 23.13 5.79
N ALA A 192 2.74 23.73 5.14
CA ALA A 192 1.99 23.05 4.08
C ALA A 192 2.90 22.64 2.90
N LEU A 193 3.83 23.51 2.49
CA LEU A 193 4.82 23.20 1.46
C LEU A 193 5.79 22.10 1.89
N TYR A 194 6.23 22.11 3.15
CA TYR A 194 7.06 21.06 3.73
C TYR A 194 6.35 19.69 3.65
N THR A 195 5.10 19.63 4.13
CA THR A 195 4.28 18.41 4.12
C THR A 195 4.07 17.90 2.69
N TYR A 196 3.80 18.81 1.75
CA TYR A 196 3.60 18.45 0.34
C TYR A 196 4.88 17.95 -0.33
N TYR A 197 6.02 18.61 -0.07
CA TYR A 197 7.34 18.16 -0.55
C TYR A 197 7.63 16.73 -0.09
N HIS A 198 7.48 16.46 1.21
CA HIS A 198 7.71 15.12 1.72
C HIS A 198 6.71 14.10 1.17
N GLY A 199 5.44 14.50 0.98
CA GLY A 199 4.46 13.65 0.31
C GLY A 199 4.86 13.20 -1.09
N ILE A 200 5.42 14.11 -1.90
CA ILE A 200 5.96 13.78 -3.23
C ILE A 200 7.10 12.77 -3.12
N ILE A 201 8.03 13.01 -2.18
CA ILE A 201 9.19 12.14 -1.96
C ILE A 201 8.74 10.74 -1.51
N ASP A 202 7.81 10.67 -0.57
CA ASP A 202 7.28 9.43 0.00
C ASP A 202 6.55 8.56 -1.03
N HIS A 203 5.93 9.18 -2.05
CA HIS A 203 5.28 8.50 -3.16
C HIS A 203 6.22 8.25 -4.35
N SER A 204 7.41 8.86 -4.38
CA SER A 204 8.27 8.80 -5.57
C SER A 204 8.75 7.38 -5.92
N GLY A 205 8.74 6.46 -4.95
CA GLY A 205 9.37 5.15 -5.09
C GLY A 205 10.89 5.25 -5.27
N VAL A 206 11.50 6.42 -5.01
CA VAL A 206 12.94 6.65 -4.94
C VAL A 206 13.39 6.34 -3.52
N ASN A 207 14.59 5.76 -3.36
CA ASN A 207 15.22 5.37 -2.10
C ASN A 207 15.74 6.58 -1.30
N PHE A 208 14.94 7.63 -1.20
CA PHE A 208 15.27 8.84 -0.48
C PHE A 208 15.29 8.60 1.02
N LYS A 209 16.38 9.01 1.65
CA LYS A 209 16.56 8.91 3.10
C LYS A 209 16.30 10.26 3.74
N ALA A 210 15.51 10.26 4.81
CA ALA A 210 15.28 11.46 5.59
C ALA A 210 16.59 11.94 6.22
N TYR A 211 16.77 13.26 6.25
CA TYR A 211 18.00 13.89 6.71
C TYR A 211 18.23 13.68 8.21
N TRP A 212 19.49 13.71 8.64
CA TRP A 212 19.88 13.50 10.04
C TRP A 212 19.23 14.49 11.03
N TRP A 213 18.87 15.69 10.57
CA TRP A 213 18.21 16.73 11.37
C TRP A 213 16.69 16.61 11.41
N GLN A 214 16.11 15.60 10.74
CA GLN A 214 14.67 15.28 10.73
C GLN A 214 14.40 13.88 11.34
N PRO A 215 14.68 13.66 12.63
CA PRO A 215 14.55 12.34 13.25
C PRO A 215 13.09 11.81 13.34
N TRP A 216 12.10 12.65 13.05
CA TRP A 216 10.69 12.24 12.93
C TRP A 216 10.35 11.69 11.54
N GLN A 217 11.03 12.19 10.50
CA GLN A 217 10.75 11.88 9.11
C GLN A 217 11.17 10.44 8.78
N PRO A 218 10.24 9.61 8.28
CA PRO A 218 10.60 8.31 7.74
C PRO A 218 11.38 8.44 6.42
N ASP A 219 12.11 7.39 6.06
CA ASP A 219 12.63 7.26 4.70
C ASP A 219 11.49 6.91 3.73
N ALA A 220 11.62 7.22 2.45
CA ALA A 220 10.54 7.05 1.47
C ALA A 220 10.04 5.59 1.36
N ILE A 221 10.89 4.60 1.65
CA ILE A 221 10.50 3.17 1.71
C ILE A 221 9.37 2.91 2.71
N PHE A 222 9.20 3.76 3.72
CA PHE A 222 8.13 3.63 4.72
C PHE A 222 6.74 3.71 4.08
N HIS A 223 6.53 4.71 3.22
CA HIS A 223 5.26 4.92 2.52
C HIS A 223 5.18 4.10 1.23
N ASP A 224 6.30 3.81 0.57
CA ASP A 224 6.32 2.81 -0.50
C ASP A 224 5.83 1.43 0.01
N ASN A 225 6.28 1.03 1.22
CA ASN A 225 5.75 -0.14 1.92
C ASN A 225 4.26 0.01 2.28
N HIS A 226 3.76 1.21 2.54
CA HIS A 226 2.33 1.43 2.74
C HIS A 226 1.53 1.04 1.49
N HIS A 227 1.95 1.47 0.30
CA HIS A 227 1.32 1.05 -0.97
C HIS A 227 1.49 -0.44 -1.27
N GLN A 228 2.58 -1.04 -0.80
CA GLN A 228 2.87 -2.45 -0.99
C GLN A 228 2.02 -3.36 -0.07
N TYR A 229 1.82 -2.96 1.18
CA TYR A 229 1.20 -3.75 2.25
C TYR A 229 -0.16 -3.20 2.74
N PHE A 230 -0.64 -2.11 2.12
CA PHE A 230 -1.93 -1.42 2.28
C PHE A 230 -2.23 -0.84 3.67
N HIS A 231 -2.37 -1.69 4.68
CA HIS A 231 -2.99 -1.31 5.95
C HIS A 231 -1.96 -1.12 7.07
N VAL A 232 -0.83 -0.49 6.78
CA VAL A 232 0.27 -0.19 7.72
C VAL A 232 0.90 1.15 7.38
N ASN A 233 1.69 1.73 8.29
CA ASN A 233 2.53 2.91 7.98
C ASN A 233 1.71 4.09 7.44
N PHE A 234 0.67 4.52 8.16
CA PHE A 234 -0.24 5.58 7.72
C PHE A 234 0.35 7.00 7.86
N ALA A 235 1.39 7.19 8.66
CA ALA A 235 2.01 8.50 8.84
C ALA A 235 2.70 8.98 7.57
N PHE A 236 2.79 10.30 7.42
CA PHE A 236 3.56 10.95 6.38
C PHE A 236 4.90 11.43 6.94
N ASN A 237 4.89 12.44 7.81
CA ASN A 237 6.12 13.07 8.28
C ASN A 237 6.58 12.58 9.64
N ILE A 238 5.67 12.16 10.54
CA ILE A 238 6.05 11.68 11.87
C ILE A 238 5.68 10.21 12.02
N SER A 239 6.64 9.32 11.71
CA SER A 239 6.43 7.86 11.80
C SER A 239 6.12 7.35 13.22
N TYR A 240 6.29 8.19 14.25
CA TYR A 240 5.93 7.85 15.62
C TYR A 240 4.43 7.68 15.84
N TRP A 241 3.56 8.27 15.00
CA TRP A 241 2.12 8.04 15.09
C TRP A 241 1.76 6.57 14.88
N ASP A 242 2.38 5.92 13.90
CA ASP A 242 2.18 4.50 13.67
C ASP A 242 2.65 3.62 14.82
N LYS A 243 3.74 4.01 15.48
CA LYS A 243 4.22 3.31 16.68
C LYS A 243 3.26 3.52 17.85
N LEU A 244 2.78 4.74 18.04
CA LEU A 244 1.84 5.10 19.09
C LEU A 244 0.51 4.35 18.96
N HIS A 245 0.01 4.20 17.73
CA HIS A 245 -1.29 3.62 17.44
C HIS A 245 -1.25 2.15 17.01
N GLY A 246 -0.06 1.53 17.00
CA GLY A 246 0.12 0.12 16.69
C GLY A 246 -0.14 -0.25 15.23
N THR A 247 0.13 0.68 14.30
CA THR A 247 -0.05 0.51 12.84
C THR A 247 1.27 0.48 12.08
N TYR A 248 2.41 0.57 12.77
CA TYR A 248 3.74 0.41 12.20
C TYR A 248 3.92 -1.03 11.68
N ARG A 249 4.48 -1.19 10.47
CA ARG A 249 4.76 -2.50 9.87
C ARG A 249 5.64 -3.32 10.81
N ARG A 250 5.26 -4.58 11.03
CA ARG A 250 6.01 -5.51 11.89
C ARG A 250 6.56 -6.68 11.11
N LYS A 251 7.76 -7.10 11.49
CA LYS A 251 8.48 -8.20 10.85
C LYS A 251 7.79 -9.56 11.01
N ASP A 252 7.12 -9.79 12.14
CA ASP A 252 6.43 -11.04 12.52
C ASP A 252 4.99 -11.16 11.95
N ARG A 253 4.60 -10.21 11.10
CA ARG A 253 3.24 -10.11 10.55
C ARG A 253 3.24 -10.15 9.03
N VAL A 254 2.16 -10.69 8.48
CA VAL A 254 1.82 -10.63 7.06
C VAL A 254 0.65 -9.68 6.89
N TYR A 255 0.71 -8.88 5.83
CA TYR A 255 -0.27 -7.87 5.49
C TYR A 255 -0.78 -8.08 4.06
N THR A 256 -2.07 -7.87 3.87
CA THR A 256 -2.75 -7.98 2.59
C THR A 256 -3.85 -6.92 2.53
N GLU A 257 -4.41 -6.69 1.33
CA GLU A 257 -5.48 -5.71 1.10
C GLU A 257 -6.76 -6.02 1.93
N ASP A 258 -6.95 -7.25 2.39
CA ASP A 258 -8.10 -7.67 3.19
C ASP A 258 -7.84 -7.66 4.71
N ILE A 259 -6.60 -7.42 5.16
CA ILE A 259 -6.24 -7.37 6.59
C ILE A 259 -6.15 -5.91 7.06
N PHE A 260 -7.28 -5.36 7.48
CA PHE A 260 -7.43 -3.96 7.88
C PHE A 260 -6.81 -3.59 9.25
N TYR A 261 -6.72 -2.28 9.49
CA TYR A 261 -6.44 -1.65 10.79
C TYR A 261 -5.02 -1.78 11.37
N GLY A 262 -3.99 -2.06 10.57
CA GLY A 262 -2.61 -2.14 11.10
C GLY A 262 -2.26 -3.44 11.82
N LYS A 263 -3.21 -4.38 11.92
CA LYS A 263 -3.00 -5.57 12.76
C LYS A 263 -2.03 -6.56 12.14
N GLY A 264 -2.22 -6.88 10.86
CA GLY A 264 -1.55 -7.99 10.19
C GLY A 264 -1.91 -9.35 10.81
N LYS A 265 -1.87 -10.42 10.01
CA LYS A 265 -1.94 -11.79 10.55
C LYS A 265 -0.56 -12.20 11.07
N ARG A 266 -0.48 -13.00 12.12
CA ARG A 266 0.82 -13.55 12.51
C ARG A 266 1.30 -14.52 11.44
N ILE A 267 2.62 -14.60 11.23
CA ILE A 267 3.19 -15.50 10.22
C ILE A 267 2.85 -16.99 10.52
N ASP A 268 2.63 -17.37 11.76
CA ASP A 268 2.22 -18.73 12.13
C ASP A 268 0.72 -19.01 11.94
N GLU A 269 -0.08 -18.01 11.59
CA GLU A 269 -1.52 -18.10 11.36
C GLU A 269 -1.90 -18.06 9.87
N VAL A 270 -0.96 -17.73 8.98
CA VAL A 270 -1.20 -17.60 7.54
C VAL A 270 -1.00 -18.90 6.79
N SER A 271 -1.64 -19.02 5.62
CA SER A 271 -1.38 -20.14 4.72
C SER A 271 0.04 -20.09 4.14
N VAL A 272 0.50 -21.22 3.59
CA VAL A 272 1.80 -21.30 2.92
C VAL A 272 1.84 -20.37 1.71
N GLU A 273 0.72 -20.22 1.01
CA GLU A 273 0.56 -19.36 -0.15
C GLU A 273 0.62 -17.88 0.24
N GLU A 274 -0.08 -17.47 1.29
CA GLU A 274 -0.03 -16.11 1.85
C GLU A 274 1.40 -15.75 2.27
N LEU A 275 2.08 -16.67 2.98
CA LEU A 275 3.46 -16.47 3.40
C LEU A 275 4.43 -16.40 2.21
N LYS A 276 4.23 -17.24 1.19
CA LYS A 276 5.08 -17.20 -0.01
C LYS A 276 4.92 -15.86 -0.75
N ALA A 277 3.70 -15.37 -0.89
CA ALA A 277 3.45 -14.07 -1.51
C ALA A 277 4.09 -12.92 -0.71
N ASP A 278 3.97 -12.93 0.62
CA ASP A 278 4.62 -11.94 1.50
C ASP A 278 6.15 -11.97 1.40
N LEU A 279 6.74 -13.17 1.29
CA LEU A 279 8.18 -13.33 1.07
C LEU A 279 8.62 -12.76 -0.28
N GLU A 280 7.87 -13.00 -1.35
CA GLU A 280 8.13 -12.43 -2.68
C GLU A 280 8.04 -10.90 -2.67
N GLU A 281 7.09 -10.33 -1.92
CA GLU A 281 6.98 -8.89 -1.71
C GLU A 281 8.20 -8.34 -0.96
N ARG A 282 8.60 -8.94 0.17
CA ARG A 282 9.79 -8.55 0.93
C ARG A 282 11.07 -8.62 0.11
N GLU A 283 11.23 -9.65 -0.70
CA GLU A 283 12.41 -9.84 -1.56
C GLU A 283 12.45 -8.84 -2.73
N SER A 284 11.33 -8.20 -3.05
CA SER A 284 11.26 -7.19 -4.09
C SER A 284 11.72 -5.79 -3.64
N GLU A 285 11.90 -5.57 -2.34
CA GLU A 285 12.36 -4.31 -1.76
C GLU A 285 13.89 -4.13 -1.94
N ASN A 286 14.34 -2.88 -2.02
CA ASN A 286 15.74 -2.52 -2.18
C ASN A 286 16.42 -2.26 -0.82
N PRO A 287 17.53 -2.93 -0.48
CA PRO A 287 18.26 -2.65 0.75
C PRO A 287 18.72 -1.19 0.85
N LEU A 288 19.06 -0.54 -0.26
CA LEU A 288 19.50 0.86 -0.29
C LEU A 288 18.41 1.85 0.11
N ALA A 289 17.13 1.44 0.07
CA ALA A 289 15.99 2.25 0.48
C ALA A 289 15.81 2.35 2.00
N TYR A 290 16.51 1.52 2.76
CA TYR A 290 16.52 1.57 4.21
C TYR A 290 17.69 2.41 4.74
N ARG A 291 17.47 3.11 5.87
CA ARG A 291 18.44 3.99 6.54
C ARG A 291 19.85 3.39 6.61
N ASP A 292 19.97 2.13 7.00
CA ASP A 292 21.24 1.40 7.17
C ASP A 292 21.69 0.57 5.96
N ASN A 293 21.07 0.74 4.79
CA ASN A 293 21.32 -0.08 3.59
C ASN A 293 21.08 -1.58 3.83
N LYS A 294 20.10 -1.93 4.68
CA LYS A 294 19.80 -3.31 5.09
C LYS A 294 18.31 -3.58 5.02
N MET A 295 17.95 -4.79 4.61
CA MET A 295 16.57 -5.25 4.55
C MET A 295 15.99 -5.42 5.96
N GLU A 296 15.35 -4.37 6.50
CA GLU A 296 14.83 -4.33 7.86
C GLU A 296 13.82 -5.45 8.15
N PHE A 297 12.95 -5.76 7.18
CA PHE A 297 11.88 -6.74 7.33
C PHE A 297 12.21 -8.14 6.79
N LYS A 298 13.45 -8.39 6.34
CA LYS A 298 13.84 -9.72 5.82
C LYS A 298 13.86 -10.78 6.91
N LEU A 299 13.12 -11.87 6.69
CA LEU A 299 13.12 -13.03 7.59
C LEU A 299 14.43 -13.81 7.45
N SER A 300 15.02 -14.18 8.58
CA SER A 300 16.17 -15.08 8.65
C SER A 300 15.73 -16.53 8.44
N ASN A 301 16.67 -17.38 8.02
CA ASN A 301 16.46 -18.82 7.93
C ASN A 301 16.03 -19.44 9.28
N GLY A 302 16.49 -18.86 10.39
CA GLY A 302 16.10 -19.29 11.73
C GLY A 302 14.63 -19.00 12.02
N GLU A 303 14.17 -17.77 11.72
CA GLU A 303 12.77 -17.36 11.82
C GLU A 303 11.88 -18.23 10.92
N LEU A 304 12.25 -18.43 9.65
CA LEU A 304 11.55 -19.31 8.71
C LEU A 304 11.45 -20.76 9.22
N LYS A 305 12.53 -21.30 9.80
CA LYS A 305 12.56 -22.67 10.34
C LYS A 305 11.73 -22.80 11.62
N ALA A 306 11.71 -21.78 12.48
CA ALA A 306 10.84 -21.74 13.64
C ALA A 306 9.36 -21.72 13.23
N MET A 307 9.02 -20.96 12.18
CA MET A 307 7.67 -20.89 11.63
C MET A 307 7.22 -22.23 11.05
N LYS A 308 8.06 -22.92 10.26
CA LYS A 308 7.74 -24.28 9.76
C LYS A 308 7.43 -25.26 10.89
N ARG A 309 8.21 -25.22 11.99
CA ARG A 309 7.94 -26.06 13.16
C ARG A 309 6.59 -25.74 13.82
N ASN A 310 6.24 -24.45 13.93
CA ASN A 310 4.97 -24.05 14.54
C ASN A 310 3.78 -24.45 13.66
N TYR A 311 3.89 -24.31 12.33
CA TYR A 311 2.88 -24.76 11.37
C TYR A 311 2.69 -26.29 11.40
N GLU A 312 3.79 -27.05 11.40
CA GLU A 312 3.74 -28.50 11.55
C GLU A 312 3.15 -28.92 12.90
N ALA A 313 3.41 -28.16 13.97
CA ALA A 313 2.82 -28.40 15.29
C ALA A 313 1.33 -28.04 15.34
N SER A 314 0.86 -27.01 14.61
CA SER A 314 -0.56 -26.66 14.52
C SER A 314 -1.39 -27.63 13.68
N LEU A 315 -0.74 -28.34 12.74
CA LEU A 315 -1.36 -29.40 11.93
C LEU A 315 -1.43 -30.75 12.66
N ARG A 316 -0.69 -30.94 13.76
CA ARG A 316 -0.86 -32.13 14.59
C ARG A 316 -2.27 -32.07 15.19
N PRO A 317 -3.07 -33.14 15.07
CA PRO A 317 -4.31 -33.22 15.82
C PRO A 317 -3.97 -32.94 17.27
N ARG A 318 -4.68 -32.01 17.92
CA ARG A 318 -4.78 -32.04 19.36
C ARG A 318 -5.49 -33.34 19.68
N LEU A 319 -4.72 -34.41 19.88
CA LEU A 319 -5.20 -35.57 20.60
C LEU A 319 -5.50 -35.02 22.00
N SER A 320 -6.75 -34.61 22.20
CA SER A 320 -7.25 -34.38 23.55
C SER A 320 -7.16 -35.72 24.25
N ASP A 321 -6.39 -35.75 25.32
CA ASP A 321 -6.30 -36.81 26.32
C ASP A 321 -7.66 -36.98 27.04
N GLU A 322 -8.72 -37.36 26.32
CA GLU A 322 -10.04 -37.54 26.93
C GLU A 322 -10.78 -38.83 26.55
N TYR A 323 -10.21 -39.69 25.69
CA TYR A 323 -10.78 -41.04 25.47
C TYR A 323 -9.68 -42.10 25.26
N ALA A 324 -8.89 -42.35 26.31
CA ALA A 324 -8.23 -43.65 26.46
C ALA A 324 -9.16 -44.55 27.30
N PRO A 325 -9.69 -45.67 26.76
CA PRO A 325 -10.41 -46.63 27.59
C PRO A 325 -9.40 -47.22 28.58
N LYS A 326 -9.64 -47.01 29.87
CA LYS A 326 -8.92 -47.73 30.94
C LYS A 326 -9.21 -49.22 30.80
N MET A 327 -8.32 -49.96 30.15
CA MET A 327 -8.24 -51.42 30.32
C MET A 327 -7.70 -51.68 31.73
N ASN A 328 -8.59 -51.88 32.69
CA ASN A 328 -8.26 -52.51 33.96
C ASN A 328 -8.11 -54.02 33.73
N PHE A 329 -6.89 -54.51 33.80
CA PHE A 329 -6.65 -55.92 34.09
C PHE A 329 -7.03 -56.17 35.56
N HIS A 330 -8.09 -56.92 35.79
CA HIS A 330 -8.32 -57.62 37.06
C HIS A 330 -8.45 -59.10 36.78
N SER A 331 -7.48 -59.84 37.28
CA SER A 331 -7.46 -61.29 37.37
C SER A 331 -8.46 -61.74 38.44
N HIS A 332 -9.55 -62.40 38.05
CA HIS A 332 -10.22 -63.38 38.89
C HIS A 332 -10.82 -64.49 38.02
N SER A 333 -10.40 -65.71 38.33
CA SER A 333 -10.93 -66.99 37.90
C SER A 333 -12.36 -67.21 38.42
N PHE A 334 -13.27 -67.74 37.60
CA PHE A 334 -14.02 -69.01 37.80
C PHE A 334 -15.11 -69.19 36.71
N GLU A 335 -15.02 -70.37 36.08
CA GLU A 335 -16.02 -71.27 35.43
C GLU A 335 -17.36 -70.83 34.80
N SER A 336 -17.59 -71.44 33.62
CA SER A 336 -18.85 -71.92 33.01
C SER A 336 -19.93 -70.91 32.57
N ASN A 337 -20.19 -70.81 31.25
CA ASN A 337 -21.23 -71.62 30.60
C ASN A 337 -21.28 -71.37 29.08
N GLN A 338 -21.56 -72.44 28.35
CA GLN A 338 -21.85 -72.46 26.92
C GLN A 338 -23.23 -71.89 26.60
N ASP A 339 -23.43 -71.57 25.33
CA ASP A 339 -24.71 -71.35 24.62
C ASP A 339 -25.52 -70.10 24.96
N GLU A 340 -25.50 -69.12 24.06
CA GLU A 340 -26.75 -68.70 23.39
C GLU A 340 -26.50 -67.88 22.10
N ALA A 341 -27.09 -68.40 21.01
CA ALA A 341 -27.64 -67.68 19.83
C ALA A 341 -26.69 -66.77 19.02
N ARG A 342 -26.12 -67.19 17.87
CA ARG A 342 -26.83 -67.56 16.61
C ARG A 342 -28.18 -66.85 16.45
N LYS A 343 -28.22 -65.74 15.69
CA LYS A 343 -29.14 -65.48 14.54
C LYS A 343 -29.30 -63.98 14.23
N LYS A 344 -28.94 -63.62 12.99
CA LYS A 344 -29.59 -62.69 12.03
C LYS A 344 -28.51 -61.94 11.22
N HIS A 345 -28.09 -62.49 10.07
CA HIS A 345 -28.52 -62.11 8.70
C HIS A 345 -28.15 -60.65 8.36
N ILE A 346 -27.15 -60.36 7.51
CA ILE A 346 -26.95 -60.63 6.07
C ILE A 346 -28.02 -59.99 5.17
N GLY A 347 -27.53 -59.13 4.27
CA GLY A 347 -28.13 -58.76 2.97
C GLY A 347 -28.94 -57.45 2.98
N LEU A 348 -28.91 -56.59 1.96
CA LEU A 348 -28.25 -56.62 0.67
C LEU A 348 -28.36 -55.22 0.04
N ILE A 349 -27.44 -54.93 -0.88
CA ILE A 349 -27.36 -53.76 -1.77
C ILE A 349 -28.35 -53.94 -2.96
N VAL A 350 -28.74 -52.83 -3.63
CA VAL A 350 -28.81 -52.61 -5.11
C VAL A 350 -30.16 -52.08 -5.67
N HIS A 351 -30.05 -50.97 -6.43
CA HIS A 351 -30.89 -50.44 -7.54
C HIS A 351 -32.27 -49.81 -7.19
N ALA A 352 -32.80 -48.81 -7.92
CA ALA A 352 -32.50 -48.25 -9.24
C ALA A 352 -33.18 -46.87 -9.46
N THR A 353 -32.51 -46.03 -10.27
CA THR A 353 -33.00 -45.15 -11.37
C THR A 353 -34.27 -44.28 -11.27
N ALA A 354 -34.03 -42.99 -11.55
CA ALA A 354 -34.65 -42.12 -12.56
C ALA A 354 -36.15 -41.78 -12.50
N LYS A 355 -36.43 -40.47 -12.41
CA LYS A 355 -37.25 -39.70 -13.37
C LYS A 355 -37.17 -38.21 -13.04
N GLY A 356 -36.94 -37.39 -14.05
CA GLY A 356 -37.04 -35.93 -13.95
C GLY A 356 -38.49 -35.46 -14.00
N ASP A 357 -38.68 -34.17 -13.75
CA ASP A 357 -39.61 -33.36 -14.53
C ASP A 357 -39.34 -31.86 -14.31
N ASP A 358 -39.57 -31.12 -15.39
CA ASP A 358 -39.32 -29.70 -15.59
C ASP A 358 -40.38 -28.79 -14.95
N SER A 359 -39.91 -27.62 -14.46
CA SER A 359 -40.53 -26.28 -14.62
C SER A 359 -41.84 -25.91 -13.87
N PRO A 360 -42.27 -24.63 -13.88
CA PRO A 360 -41.59 -23.44 -13.33
C PRO A 360 -42.53 -22.56 -12.46
N LEU A 361 -41.97 -21.61 -11.71
CA LEU A 361 -42.51 -20.26 -11.43
C LEU A 361 -41.40 -19.31 -10.95
#